data_AF-A0AAV0RK07-F1
#
_entry.id   AF-A0AAV0RK07-F1
#
_cell.length_a   1.000
_cell.length_b   1.000
_cell.length_c   1.000
_cell.angle_alpha   90.00
_cell.angle_beta   90.00
_cell.angle_gamma   90.00
#
_symmetry.space_group_name_H-M   'P 1'
#
loop_
_entity.id
_entity.type
_entity.pdbx_description
1 polymer ?
#
loop_
_entity_poly.entity_id
_entity_poly.type
_entity_poly.pdbx_seq_one_letter_code
_entity_poly.pdbx_strand_id
1 'polypeptide(L)'
;MVPSPAVSPEKPIFPGCLAWILENQHDDGSWGLQYSVHGGRDPTLMKDALSSTLACILALKRWDTGDHHVRSALAFMERNSGSLLDSSLQAPIGFDVVFPSMVQTCTQDFRLNLPLDGAHVDAMIRNRDVALTGADRTVGRDAYLAYVSEGIGGFQGLARGNAMRFQRKNGSILNSPSATAAAVIHGHDDALSLGYLRSVLRTTTAGIPAVHPHEIQARLCLIDTVESLGIDRHFREEIELALDEIHRCWRQGEEEIFLDATTCAMAFRMLRLNGYPVSSDVFDRFTEVRFWSDTLEGYLKDERAVLELHKAARITCLHDGEASILGRQQLWTAQFLKQLALDHHHCRDNIYKI
;
A
#
# COMPACT_ATOMS: atom_id res chain seq x y z
N MET A 1 17.44 0.79 -7.22
CA MET A 1 17.36 1.95 -8.14
C MET A 1 18.11 3.19 -7.64
N VAL A 2 18.12 3.49 -6.34
CA VAL A 2 18.73 4.73 -5.80
C VAL A 2 20.25 4.78 -6.03
N PRO A 3 20.79 5.77 -6.78
CA PRO A 3 22.23 5.91 -7.00
C PRO A 3 22.94 6.48 -5.77
N SER A 4 24.27 6.31 -5.70
CA SER A 4 25.12 6.88 -4.65
C SER A 4 25.87 8.13 -5.16
N PRO A 5 25.34 9.35 -4.98
CA PRO A 5 25.96 10.56 -5.53
C PRO A 5 27.34 10.84 -4.94
N ALA A 6 27.56 10.41 -3.69
CA ALA A 6 28.81 10.65 -2.95
C ALA A 6 29.94 9.66 -3.30
N VAL A 7 29.63 8.52 -3.93
CA VAL A 7 30.62 7.45 -4.23
C VAL A 7 30.78 7.23 -5.73
N SER A 8 29.67 7.08 -6.46
CA SER A 8 29.59 7.07 -7.93
C SER A 8 28.12 6.91 -8.33
N PRO A 9 27.62 7.66 -9.34
CA PRO A 9 26.25 7.47 -9.86
C PRO A 9 26.03 6.07 -10.47
N GLU A 10 27.10 5.32 -10.72
CA GLU A 10 27.10 3.97 -11.28
C GLU A 10 26.97 2.87 -10.21
N LYS A 11 26.86 3.23 -8.92
CA LYS A 11 26.67 2.26 -7.83
C LYS A 11 25.39 2.51 -7.03
N PRO A 12 24.72 1.43 -6.56
CA PRO A 12 23.58 1.58 -5.65
C PRO A 12 24.05 2.11 -4.29
N ILE A 13 23.26 3.02 -3.70
CA ILE A 13 23.46 3.43 -2.31
C ILE A 13 23.11 2.31 -1.31
N PHE A 14 22.29 1.34 -1.74
CA PHE A 14 21.86 0.18 -0.97
C PHE A 14 22.23 -1.13 -1.70
N PRO A 15 23.51 -1.57 -1.66
CA PRO A 15 23.93 -2.79 -2.35
C PRO A 15 23.26 -4.05 -1.80
N GLY A 16 22.89 -4.08 -0.51
CA GLY A 16 22.17 -5.20 0.10
C GLY A 16 20.82 -5.49 -0.56
N CYS A 17 20.10 -4.47 -1.04
CA CYS A 17 18.84 -4.69 -1.78
C CYS A 17 19.08 -5.40 -3.11
N LEU A 18 20.19 -5.08 -3.79
CA LEU A 18 20.53 -5.71 -5.07
C LEU A 18 20.95 -7.17 -4.86
N ALA A 19 21.72 -7.44 -3.80
CA ALA A 19 22.05 -8.81 -3.40
C ALA A 19 20.79 -9.62 -3.09
N TRP A 20 19.85 -9.05 -2.33
CA TRP A 20 18.57 -9.70 -2.04
C TRP A 20 17.81 -10.06 -3.31
N ILE A 21 17.73 -9.16 -4.31
CA ILE A 21 17.07 -9.47 -5.60
C ILE A 21 17.72 -10.67 -6.28
N LEU A 22 19.06 -10.73 -6.33
CA LEU A 22 19.81 -11.84 -6.93
C LEU A 22 19.63 -13.17 -6.18
N GLU A 23 19.43 -13.12 -4.87
CA GLU A 23 19.33 -14.30 -4.01
C GLU A 23 17.90 -14.83 -3.84
N ASN A 24 16.88 -14.06 -4.25
CA ASN A 24 15.46 -14.36 -3.95
C ASN A 24 14.59 -14.46 -5.22
N GLN A 25 15.18 -14.77 -6.38
CA GLN A 25 14.39 -15.17 -7.55
C GLN A 25 13.83 -16.57 -7.33
N HIS A 26 12.55 -16.75 -7.62
CA HIS A 26 11.88 -18.04 -7.57
C HIS A 26 12.32 -18.97 -8.71
N ASP A 27 12.16 -20.28 -8.53
CA ASP A 27 12.53 -21.29 -9.55
C ASP A 27 11.80 -21.09 -10.88
N ASP A 28 10.60 -20.50 -10.86
CA ASP A 28 9.83 -20.19 -12.06
C ASP A 28 10.30 -18.91 -12.79
N GLY A 29 11.28 -18.20 -12.23
CA GLY A 29 11.84 -16.95 -12.76
C GLY A 29 11.18 -15.67 -12.23
N SER A 30 10.15 -15.77 -11.40
CA SER A 30 9.46 -14.60 -10.85
C SER A 30 10.07 -14.06 -9.55
N TRP A 31 9.58 -12.90 -9.12
CA TRP A 31 9.63 -12.43 -7.73
C TRP A 31 8.21 -12.13 -7.24
N GLY A 32 8.03 -12.05 -5.92
CA GLY A 32 6.75 -11.76 -5.28
C GLY A 32 6.38 -12.81 -4.24
N LEU A 33 5.15 -12.74 -3.72
CA LEU A 33 4.69 -13.66 -2.68
C LEU A 33 4.45 -15.08 -3.23
N GLN A 34 5.01 -16.08 -2.55
CA GLN A 34 4.70 -17.49 -2.74
C GLN A 34 4.07 -18.05 -1.48
N TYR A 35 2.81 -17.68 -1.22
CA TYR A 35 2.03 -18.26 -0.14
C TYR A 35 0.75 -18.85 -0.69
N SER A 36 0.77 -20.15 -0.95
CA SER A 36 -0.43 -20.96 -0.96
C SER A 36 -0.25 -22.07 0.07
N VAL A 37 -1.37 -22.54 0.62
CA VAL A 37 -1.44 -23.65 1.58
C VAL A 37 -0.73 -24.92 1.06
N HIS A 38 -0.45 -24.99 -0.24
CA HIS A 38 0.13 -26.14 -0.94
C HIS A 38 1.53 -25.85 -1.52
N GLY A 39 2.20 -24.76 -1.10
CA GLY A 39 3.57 -24.43 -1.54
C GLY A 39 3.67 -23.84 -2.94
N GLY A 40 2.60 -23.19 -3.44
CA GLY A 40 2.58 -22.49 -4.73
C GLY A 40 2.18 -21.03 -4.62
N ARG A 41 2.17 -20.28 -5.73
CA ARG A 41 1.60 -18.92 -5.78
C ARG A 41 0.07 -18.99 -5.71
N ASP A 42 -0.57 -18.05 -5.02
CA ASP A 42 -2.00 -17.80 -5.19
C ASP A 42 -2.26 -17.30 -6.63
N PRO A 43 -3.04 -18.03 -7.46
CA PRO A 43 -3.32 -17.63 -8.84
C PRO A 43 -3.96 -16.24 -8.95
N THR A 44 -4.69 -15.79 -7.92
CA THR A 44 -5.36 -14.49 -7.89
C THR A 44 -4.38 -13.31 -7.84
N LEU A 45 -3.14 -13.55 -7.42
CA LEU A 45 -2.08 -12.55 -7.25
C LEU A 45 -1.09 -12.50 -8.42
N MET A 46 -1.46 -12.99 -9.61
CA MET A 46 -0.53 -13.01 -10.75
C MET A 46 -0.06 -11.60 -11.17
N LYS A 47 -0.91 -10.57 -11.05
CA LYS A 47 -0.52 -9.18 -11.35
C LYS A 47 0.54 -8.66 -10.37
N ASP A 48 0.48 -9.07 -9.10
CA ASP A 48 1.52 -8.77 -8.11
C ASP A 48 2.87 -9.40 -8.50
N ALA A 49 2.85 -10.68 -8.87
CA ALA A 49 4.07 -11.38 -9.31
C ALA A 49 4.66 -10.77 -10.59
N LEU A 50 3.84 -10.42 -11.58
CA LEU A 50 4.28 -9.74 -12.79
C LEU A 50 4.88 -8.36 -12.48
N SER A 51 4.25 -7.59 -11.60
CA SER A 51 4.74 -6.28 -11.15
C SER A 51 6.08 -6.39 -10.42
N SER A 52 6.17 -7.28 -9.43
CA SER A 52 7.39 -7.55 -8.67
C SER A 52 8.53 -8.02 -9.55
N THR A 53 8.24 -8.89 -10.52
CA THR A 53 9.22 -9.40 -11.48
C THR A 53 9.76 -8.30 -12.37
N LEU A 54 8.87 -7.43 -12.89
CA LEU A 54 9.29 -6.31 -13.73
C LEU A 54 10.10 -5.26 -12.95
N ALA A 55 9.75 -4.99 -11.69
CA ALA A 55 10.54 -4.14 -10.80
C ALA A 55 11.96 -4.68 -10.57
N CYS A 56 12.10 -6.00 -10.40
CA CYS A 56 13.39 -6.66 -10.26
C CYS A 56 14.21 -6.60 -11.56
N ILE A 57 13.59 -6.81 -12.73
CA ILE A 57 14.24 -6.63 -14.04
C ILE A 57 14.81 -5.21 -14.17
N LEU A 58 14.02 -4.19 -13.83
CA LEU A 58 14.48 -2.79 -13.86
C LEU A 58 15.68 -2.56 -12.95
N ALA A 59 15.65 -3.08 -11.73
CA ALA A 59 16.76 -2.96 -10.79
C ALA A 59 18.04 -3.63 -11.30
N LEU A 60 17.92 -4.83 -11.85
CA LEU A 60 19.04 -5.58 -12.43
C LEU A 60 19.61 -4.88 -13.66
N LYS A 61 18.76 -4.36 -14.55
CA LYS A 61 19.19 -3.61 -15.74
C LYS A 61 19.79 -2.25 -15.40
N ARG A 62 19.30 -1.57 -14.36
CA ARG A 62 19.89 -0.32 -13.87
C ARG A 62 21.35 -0.47 -13.45
N TRP A 63 21.73 -1.63 -12.92
CA TRP A 63 23.07 -1.90 -12.40
C TRP A 63 23.87 -2.90 -13.24
N ASP A 64 23.41 -3.17 -14.47
CA ASP A 64 24.05 -4.06 -15.44
C ASP A 64 24.51 -5.40 -14.82
N THR A 65 23.60 -6.08 -14.13
CA THR A 65 23.88 -7.35 -13.46
C THR A 65 22.74 -8.35 -13.59
N GLY A 66 23.00 -9.63 -13.28
CA GLY A 66 21.97 -10.65 -13.16
C GLY A 66 21.32 -11.08 -14.49
N ASP A 67 22.05 -11.10 -15.61
CA ASP A 67 21.49 -11.44 -16.93
C ASP A 67 20.80 -12.81 -17.00
N HIS A 68 21.26 -13.80 -16.24
CA HIS A 68 20.56 -15.07 -16.11
C HIS A 68 19.17 -14.88 -15.49
N HIS A 69 19.09 -14.12 -14.39
CA HIS A 69 17.85 -13.82 -13.71
C HIS A 69 16.88 -13.06 -14.61
N VAL A 70 17.37 -12.06 -15.36
CA VAL A 70 16.55 -11.32 -16.34
C VAL A 70 15.99 -12.26 -17.41
N ARG A 71 16.79 -13.17 -17.98
CA ARG A 71 16.29 -14.12 -18.99
C ARG A 71 15.21 -15.05 -18.42
N SER A 72 15.42 -15.57 -17.21
CA SER A 72 14.43 -16.42 -16.52
C SER A 72 13.13 -15.66 -16.26
N ALA A 73 13.25 -14.40 -15.84
CA ALA A 73 12.13 -13.50 -15.57
C ALA A 73 11.33 -13.15 -16.83
N LEU A 74 11.99 -12.91 -17.96
CA LEU A 74 11.30 -12.68 -19.22
C LEU A 74 10.54 -13.93 -19.67
N ALA A 75 11.13 -15.12 -19.53
CA ALA A 75 10.42 -16.37 -19.82
C ALA A 75 9.20 -16.57 -18.90
N PHE A 76 9.29 -16.17 -17.62
CA PHE A 76 8.15 -16.14 -16.72
C PHE A 76 7.04 -15.19 -17.21
N MET A 77 7.40 -13.96 -17.56
CA MET A 77 6.45 -12.95 -18.04
C MET A 77 5.76 -13.39 -19.33
N GLU A 78 6.49 -13.98 -20.27
CA GLU A 78 5.93 -14.49 -21.52
C GLU A 78 4.81 -15.51 -21.26
N ARG A 79 5.08 -16.50 -20.40
CA ARG A 79 4.12 -17.55 -20.03
C ARG A 79 2.86 -17.01 -19.33
N ASN A 80 2.96 -15.86 -18.65
CA ASN A 80 1.90 -15.32 -17.81
C ASN A 80 1.34 -13.98 -18.32
N SER A 81 1.74 -13.54 -19.51
CA SER A 81 1.37 -12.24 -20.09
C SER A 81 -0.15 -12.06 -20.25
N GLY A 82 -0.89 -13.16 -20.51
CA GLY A 82 -2.36 -13.16 -20.59
C GLY A 82 -3.06 -12.69 -19.31
N SER A 83 -2.43 -12.87 -18.15
CA SER A 83 -3.00 -12.47 -16.85
C SER A 83 -3.04 -10.95 -16.64
N LEU A 84 -2.33 -10.16 -17.45
CA LEU A 84 -2.35 -8.70 -17.36
C LEU A 84 -3.72 -8.11 -17.70
N LEU A 85 -4.46 -8.76 -18.59
CA LEU A 85 -5.76 -8.30 -19.10
C LEU A 85 -6.94 -8.88 -18.31
N ASP A 86 -6.68 -9.86 -17.45
CA ASP A 86 -7.71 -10.53 -16.69
C ASP A 86 -8.20 -9.61 -15.56
N SER A 87 -9.41 -9.05 -15.74
CA SER A 87 -10.03 -8.17 -14.75
C SER A 87 -10.50 -8.90 -13.48
N SER A 88 -10.57 -10.24 -13.51
CA SER A 88 -10.90 -11.05 -12.33
C SER A 88 -9.73 -11.19 -11.35
N LEU A 89 -8.50 -10.98 -11.82
CA LEU A 89 -7.31 -11.06 -10.99
C LEU A 89 -7.08 -9.76 -10.20
N GLN A 90 -6.68 -9.93 -8.94
CA GLN A 90 -6.40 -8.82 -8.05
C GLN A 90 -5.16 -8.07 -8.52
N ALA A 91 -5.30 -6.76 -8.64
CA ALA A 91 -4.19 -5.86 -8.96
C ALA A 91 -3.67 -5.21 -7.66
N PRO A 92 -2.34 -5.10 -7.46
CA PRO A 92 -1.81 -4.33 -6.35
C PRO A 92 -2.19 -2.85 -6.49
N ILE A 93 -2.26 -2.14 -5.36
CA ILE A 93 -2.54 -0.70 -5.35
C ILE A 93 -1.54 0.02 -6.26
N GLY A 94 -2.06 0.84 -7.18
CA GLY A 94 -1.22 1.59 -8.11
C GLY A 94 -0.77 0.84 -9.36
N PHE A 95 -1.20 -0.42 -9.57
CA PHE A 95 -0.77 -1.23 -10.71
C PHE A 95 -0.95 -0.51 -12.05
N ASP A 96 -2.10 0.12 -12.28
CA ASP A 96 -2.42 0.85 -13.52
C ASP A 96 -1.56 2.08 -13.77
N VAL A 97 -0.78 2.51 -12.76
CA VAL A 97 0.19 3.61 -12.88
C VAL A 97 1.61 3.07 -12.93
N VAL A 98 1.99 2.26 -11.94
CA VAL A 98 3.36 1.81 -11.75
C VAL A 98 3.77 0.81 -12.82
N PHE A 99 2.92 -0.18 -13.15
CA PHE A 99 3.28 -1.22 -14.11
C PHE A 99 3.51 -0.68 -15.53
N PRO A 100 2.61 0.12 -16.14
CA PRO A 100 2.86 0.70 -17.45
C PRO A 100 4.10 1.62 -17.48
N SER A 101 4.38 2.31 -16.38
CA SER A 101 5.60 3.12 -16.27
C SER A 101 6.87 2.28 -16.24
N MET A 102 6.86 1.15 -15.54
CA MET A 102 7.98 0.21 -15.57
C MET A 102 8.20 -0.38 -16.97
N VAL A 103 7.12 -0.73 -17.67
CA VAL A 103 7.16 -1.20 -19.07
C VAL A 103 7.77 -0.13 -19.98
N GLN A 104 7.33 1.12 -19.82
CA GLN A 104 7.85 2.25 -20.59
C GLN A 104 9.35 2.45 -20.32
N THR A 105 9.80 2.44 -19.07
CA THR A 105 11.23 2.56 -18.72
C THR A 105 12.07 1.41 -19.30
N CYS A 106 11.60 0.16 -19.21
CA CYS A 106 12.29 -0.99 -19.80
C CYS A 106 12.49 -0.84 -21.32
N THR A 107 11.46 -0.42 -22.03
CA THR A 107 11.46 -0.31 -23.50
C THR A 107 12.20 0.95 -23.98
N GLN A 108 12.01 2.09 -23.32
CA GLN A 108 12.53 3.38 -23.75
C GLN A 108 13.93 3.67 -23.21
N ASP A 109 14.26 3.29 -21.99
CA ASP A 109 15.55 3.63 -21.38
C ASP A 109 16.56 2.50 -21.52
N PHE A 110 16.11 1.25 -21.32
CA PHE A 110 16.98 0.06 -21.35
C PHE A 110 16.95 -0.70 -22.67
N ARG A 111 16.11 -0.30 -23.64
CA ARG A 111 15.94 -0.97 -24.95
C ARG A 111 15.69 -2.49 -24.81
N LEU A 112 14.98 -2.88 -23.75
CA LEU A 112 14.67 -4.27 -23.46
C LEU A 112 13.38 -4.67 -24.19
N ASN A 113 13.45 -5.75 -24.96
CA ASN A 113 12.27 -6.35 -25.59
C ASN A 113 11.50 -7.17 -24.55
N LEU A 114 10.41 -6.60 -24.05
CA LEU A 114 9.49 -7.32 -23.16
C LEU A 114 8.57 -8.23 -23.97
N PRO A 115 8.28 -9.46 -23.49
CA PRO A 115 7.38 -10.41 -24.16
C PRO A 115 5.91 -10.03 -23.88
N LEU A 116 5.54 -8.82 -24.29
CA LEU A 116 4.22 -8.24 -24.13
C LEU A 116 3.70 -7.80 -25.49
N ASP A 117 2.40 -7.96 -25.72
CA ASP A 117 1.77 -7.49 -26.95
C ASP A 117 1.80 -5.96 -27.03
N GLY A 118 2.26 -5.42 -28.16
CA GLY A 118 2.45 -3.98 -28.35
C GLY A 118 1.15 -3.18 -28.26
N ALA A 119 0.03 -3.70 -28.77
CA ALA A 119 -1.25 -3.00 -28.69
C ALA A 119 -1.76 -2.92 -27.25
N HIS A 120 -1.54 -3.96 -26.44
CA HIS A 120 -1.83 -3.95 -25.01
C HIS A 120 -0.92 -2.98 -24.25
N VAL A 121 0.38 -2.94 -24.57
CA VAL A 121 1.34 -1.98 -23.97
C VAL A 121 0.91 -0.54 -24.27
N ASP A 122 0.54 -0.24 -25.52
CA ASP A 122 0.09 1.09 -25.89
C ASP A 122 -1.23 1.46 -25.18
N ALA A 123 -2.14 0.49 -25.03
CA ALA A 123 -3.40 0.72 -24.32
C ALA A 123 -3.19 1.01 -22.83
N MET A 124 -2.35 0.24 -22.13
CA MET A 124 -2.08 0.47 -20.70
C MET A 124 -1.38 1.81 -20.46
N ILE A 125 -0.45 2.21 -21.33
CA ILE A 125 0.23 3.51 -21.24
C ILE A 125 -0.77 4.66 -21.44
N ARG A 126 -1.65 4.56 -22.45
CA ARG A 126 -2.72 5.56 -22.66
C ARG A 126 -3.65 5.67 -21.45
N ASN A 127 -4.09 4.54 -20.90
CA ASN A 127 -4.99 4.52 -19.74
C ASN A 127 -4.34 5.17 -18.51
N ARG A 128 -3.06 4.88 -18.26
CA ARG A 128 -2.27 5.56 -17.23
C ARG A 128 -2.27 7.07 -17.45
N ASP A 129 -1.91 7.52 -18.65
CA ASP A 129 -1.75 8.94 -18.93
C ASP A 129 -3.06 9.71 -18.72
N VAL A 130 -4.19 9.12 -19.15
CA VAL A 130 -5.53 9.66 -18.88
C VAL A 130 -5.81 9.76 -17.38
N ALA A 131 -5.48 8.72 -16.60
CA ALA A 131 -5.68 8.72 -15.15
C ALA A 131 -4.82 9.80 -14.45
N LEU A 132 -3.59 10.00 -14.91
CA LEU A 132 -2.68 11.03 -14.37
C LEU A 132 -3.14 12.46 -14.69
N THR A 133 -3.74 12.69 -15.86
CA THR A 133 -4.26 14.02 -16.26
C THR A 133 -5.67 14.33 -15.79
N GLY A 134 -6.30 13.43 -15.01
CA GLY A 134 -7.66 13.59 -14.51
C GLY A 134 -7.91 14.94 -13.81
N ALA A 135 -9.09 15.51 -14.04
CA ALA A 135 -9.47 16.83 -13.55
C ALA A 135 -9.85 16.87 -12.05
N ASP A 136 -10.07 15.72 -11.43
CA ASP A 136 -10.33 15.64 -9.99
C ASP A 136 -9.10 16.11 -9.21
N ARG A 137 -9.31 16.99 -8.22
CA ARG A 137 -8.24 17.62 -7.41
C ARG A 137 -8.51 17.44 -5.92
N THR A 138 -9.07 16.29 -5.55
CA THR A 138 -9.24 15.88 -4.16
C THR A 138 -7.88 15.63 -3.48
N VAL A 139 -7.84 15.84 -2.16
CA VAL A 139 -6.64 15.55 -1.35
C VAL A 139 -6.35 14.06 -1.33
N GLY A 140 -7.38 13.20 -1.35
CA GLY A 140 -7.25 11.75 -1.48
C GLY A 140 -6.59 11.31 -2.79
N ARG A 141 -6.93 11.95 -3.92
CA ARG A 141 -6.24 11.71 -5.19
C ARG A 141 -4.77 12.16 -5.14
N ASP A 142 -4.50 13.33 -4.57
CA ASP A 142 -3.12 13.78 -4.38
C ASP A 142 -2.32 12.80 -3.51
N ALA A 143 -2.94 12.24 -2.47
CA ALA A 143 -2.33 11.23 -1.60
C ALA A 143 -2.06 9.94 -2.38
N TYR A 144 -2.99 9.50 -3.22
CA TYR A 144 -2.79 8.36 -4.11
C TYR A 144 -1.60 8.57 -5.06
N LEU A 145 -1.53 9.72 -5.73
CA LEU A 145 -0.41 10.05 -6.61
C LEU A 145 0.93 10.13 -5.85
N ALA A 146 0.93 10.60 -4.61
CA ALA A 146 2.11 10.55 -3.75
C ALA A 146 2.51 9.10 -3.42
N TYR A 147 1.54 8.24 -3.13
CA TYR A 147 1.76 6.83 -2.80
C TYR A 147 2.33 6.03 -3.97
N VAL A 148 1.94 6.33 -5.21
CA VAL A 148 2.40 5.65 -6.44
C VAL A 148 3.48 6.44 -7.20
N SER A 149 4.17 7.33 -6.49
CA SER A 149 5.10 8.30 -7.06
C SER A 149 6.25 7.69 -7.87
N GLU A 150 6.66 6.47 -7.55
CA GLU A 150 7.64 5.69 -8.32
C GLU A 150 7.21 5.38 -9.75
N GLY A 151 5.90 5.38 -10.00
CA GLY A 151 5.29 5.16 -11.31
C GLY A 151 5.02 6.45 -12.08
N ILE A 152 5.27 7.63 -11.50
CA ILE A 152 4.98 8.91 -12.16
C ILE A 152 6.28 9.43 -12.78
N GLY A 153 6.52 9.06 -14.04
CA GLY A 153 7.72 9.46 -14.77
C GLY A 153 7.87 10.98 -14.82
N GLY A 154 9.07 11.49 -14.52
CA GLY A 154 9.35 12.93 -14.54
C GLY A 154 8.80 13.68 -13.33
N PHE A 155 9.23 13.26 -12.13
CA PHE A 155 8.98 13.88 -10.82
C PHE A 155 9.55 15.30 -10.68
N GLN A 156 9.27 16.18 -11.64
CA GLN A 156 9.76 17.56 -11.71
C GLN A 156 8.61 18.53 -11.38
N GLY A 157 8.94 19.61 -10.68
CA GLY A 157 8.00 20.70 -10.38
C GLY A 157 6.85 20.30 -9.46
N LEU A 158 5.62 20.52 -9.92
CA LEU A 158 4.39 20.46 -9.11
C LEU A 158 4.12 19.06 -8.52
N ALA A 159 4.42 17.99 -9.26
CA ALA A 159 4.22 16.61 -8.80
C ALA A 159 5.08 16.27 -7.58
N ARG A 160 6.33 16.76 -7.55
CA ARG A 160 7.21 16.66 -6.37
C ARG A 160 6.66 17.45 -5.18
N GLY A 161 6.29 18.71 -5.40
CA GLY A 161 5.72 19.56 -4.35
C GLY A 161 4.47 18.94 -3.71
N ASN A 162 3.62 18.31 -4.54
CA ASN A 162 2.41 17.63 -4.08
C ASN A 162 2.73 16.36 -3.28
N ALA A 163 3.68 15.54 -3.72
CA ALA A 163 4.04 14.31 -3.00
C ALA A 163 4.72 14.60 -1.65
N MET A 164 5.61 15.60 -1.60
CA MET A 164 6.29 16.00 -0.37
C MET A 164 5.32 16.54 0.71
N ARG A 165 4.12 17.00 0.33
CA ARG A 165 3.05 17.34 1.28
C ARG A 165 2.65 16.17 2.17
N PHE A 166 2.86 14.94 1.72
CA PHE A 166 2.53 13.70 2.42
C PHE A 166 3.74 13.03 3.06
N GLN A 167 4.87 13.73 3.19
CA GLN A 167 6.00 13.26 3.98
C GLN A 167 5.61 13.22 5.47
N ARG A 168 5.75 12.05 6.09
CA ARG A 168 5.49 11.82 7.52
C ARG A 168 6.69 12.22 8.36
N LYS A 169 6.51 12.33 9.69
CA LYS A 169 7.60 12.65 10.65
C LYS A 169 8.81 11.72 10.55
N ASN A 170 8.60 10.45 10.18
CA ASN A 170 9.67 9.47 10.02
C ASN A 170 10.49 9.65 8.73
N GLY A 171 10.11 10.60 7.86
CA GLY A 171 10.74 10.88 6.57
C GLY A 171 10.14 10.14 5.37
N SER A 172 9.22 9.19 5.60
CA SER A 172 8.56 8.44 4.52
C SER A 172 7.52 9.28 3.78
N ILE A 173 7.30 8.97 2.51
CA ILE A 173 6.08 9.35 1.79
C ILE A 173 5.04 8.27 2.08
N LEU A 174 4.03 8.60 2.89
CA LEU A 174 2.91 7.69 3.25
C LEU A 174 3.35 6.28 3.71
N ASN A 175 4.44 6.17 4.48
CA ASN A 175 5.04 4.89 4.90
C ASN A 175 5.46 3.95 3.73
N SER A 176 5.48 4.41 2.48
CA SER A 176 5.86 3.59 1.31
C SER A 176 7.37 3.71 1.01
N PRO A 177 8.15 2.62 1.11
CA PRO A 177 9.56 2.64 0.71
C PRO A 177 9.79 2.91 -0.77
N SER A 178 8.92 2.44 -1.68
CA SER A 178 9.06 2.69 -3.12
C SER A 178 8.84 4.16 -3.46
N ALA A 179 7.78 4.77 -2.95
CA ALA A 179 7.48 6.19 -3.09
C ALA A 179 8.61 7.06 -2.51
N THR A 180 9.09 6.69 -1.33
CA THR A 180 10.19 7.42 -0.67
C THR A 180 11.50 7.28 -1.45
N ALA A 181 11.79 6.11 -2.02
CA ALA A 181 12.95 5.92 -2.89
C ALA A 181 12.86 6.76 -4.18
N ALA A 182 11.67 6.88 -4.77
CA ALA A 182 11.43 7.76 -5.90
C ALA A 182 11.70 9.23 -5.54
N ALA A 183 11.23 9.69 -4.38
CA ALA A 183 11.50 11.03 -3.88
C ALA A 183 13.01 11.31 -3.72
N VAL A 184 13.80 10.32 -3.26
CA VAL A 184 15.26 10.44 -3.16
C VAL A 184 15.93 10.47 -4.54
N ILE A 185 15.50 9.60 -5.47
CA ILE A 185 16.07 9.51 -6.83
C ILE A 185 15.92 10.82 -7.60
N HIS A 186 14.74 11.44 -7.52
CA HIS A 186 14.42 12.63 -8.30
C HIS A 186 14.67 13.95 -7.54
N GLY A 187 14.94 13.85 -6.24
CA GLY A 187 14.78 14.99 -5.35
C GLY A 187 16.01 15.79 -5.00
N HIS A 188 17.20 15.20 -5.10
CA HIS A 188 18.47 15.71 -4.55
C HIS A 188 18.36 16.17 -3.06
N ASP A 189 19.09 15.49 -2.18
CA ASP A 189 19.33 15.90 -0.78
C ASP A 189 18.15 15.91 0.22
N ASP A 190 17.14 15.03 0.05
CA ASP A 190 16.18 14.78 1.13
C ASP A 190 16.76 13.82 2.18
N ALA A 191 17.39 14.41 3.20
CA ALA A 191 18.01 13.69 4.32
C ALA A 191 16.99 12.89 5.16
N LEU A 192 15.73 13.35 5.26
CA LEU A 192 14.68 12.66 6.03
C LEU A 192 14.24 11.39 5.30
N SER A 193 13.94 11.49 4.00
CA SER A 193 13.59 10.33 3.17
C SER A 193 14.73 9.31 3.11
N LEU A 194 15.98 9.76 3.00
CA LEU A 194 17.12 8.84 3.05
C LEU A 194 17.30 8.21 4.44
N GLY A 195 17.05 8.98 5.51
CA GLY A 195 17.04 8.49 6.88
C GLY A 195 16.00 7.40 7.10
N TYR A 196 14.79 7.60 6.58
CA TYR A 196 13.72 6.59 6.57
C TYR A 196 14.16 5.28 5.89
N LEU A 197 14.67 5.35 4.66
CA LEU A 197 15.09 4.15 3.91
C LEU A 197 16.20 3.38 4.63
N ARG A 198 17.15 4.08 5.26
CA ARG A 198 18.19 3.45 6.11
C ARG A 198 17.58 2.79 7.35
N SER A 199 16.56 3.41 7.95
CA SER A 199 15.86 2.83 9.11
C SER A 199 15.17 1.53 8.74
N VAL A 200 14.43 1.50 7.62
CA VAL A 200 13.75 0.30 7.11
C VAL A 200 14.74 -0.85 6.94
N LEU A 201 15.89 -0.59 6.32
CA LEU A 201 16.93 -1.59 6.11
C LEU A 201 17.58 -2.13 7.38
N ARG A 202 17.50 -1.38 8.49
CA ARG A 202 18.01 -1.83 9.78
C ARG A 202 17.00 -2.70 10.53
N THR A 203 15.70 -2.52 10.26
CA THR A 203 14.61 -3.22 10.94
C THR A 203 14.12 -4.45 10.18
N THR A 204 14.42 -4.58 8.89
CA THR A 204 13.98 -5.71 8.07
C THR A 204 15.14 -6.59 7.60
N THR A 205 14.96 -7.92 7.68
CA THR A 205 15.96 -8.91 7.24
C THR A 205 15.52 -9.75 6.05
N ALA A 206 14.21 -9.83 5.77
CA ALA A 206 13.60 -10.69 4.76
C ALA A 206 13.10 -9.94 3.51
N GLY A 207 13.74 -8.82 3.18
CA GLY A 207 13.29 -7.90 2.13
C GLY A 207 12.65 -6.63 2.71
N ILE A 208 12.26 -5.71 1.82
CA ILE A 208 11.62 -4.44 2.19
C ILE A 208 10.11 -4.59 1.97
N PRO A 209 9.24 -4.31 2.97
CA PRO A 209 7.79 -4.37 2.81
C PRO A 209 7.28 -3.20 1.95
N ALA A 210 6.06 -3.33 1.43
CA ALA A 210 5.40 -2.23 0.72
C ALA A 210 5.05 -1.04 1.65
N VAL A 211 4.88 -1.29 2.96
CA VAL A 211 4.53 -0.28 3.97
C VAL A 211 5.34 -0.49 5.26
N HIS A 212 5.97 0.57 5.80
CA HIS A 212 6.68 0.56 7.08
C HIS A 212 6.69 1.96 7.74
N PRO A 213 6.57 2.09 9.08
CA PRO A 213 6.15 1.09 10.05
C PRO A 213 4.70 0.63 9.83
N HIS A 214 4.36 -0.52 10.39
CA HIS A 214 2.99 -1.05 10.46
C HIS A 214 2.74 -1.84 11.77
N GLU A 215 3.60 -1.66 12.77
CA GLU A 215 3.63 -2.41 14.02
C GLU A 215 2.39 -2.17 14.87
N ILE A 216 1.86 -0.94 14.91
CA ILE A 216 0.62 -0.66 15.67
C ILE A 216 -0.55 -1.39 15.02
N GLN A 217 -0.68 -1.27 13.70
CA GLN A 217 -1.74 -1.94 12.96
C GLN A 217 -1.64 -3.47 13.07
N ALA A 218 -0.43 -4.03 12.99
CA ALA A 218 -0.21 -5.47 13.17
C ALA A 218 -0.63 -5.96 14.56
N ARG A 219 -0.28 -5.23 15.62
CA ARG A 219 -0.70 -5.54 17.00
C ARG A 219 -2.21 -5.48 17.15
N LEU A 220 -2.86 -4.44 16.63
CA LEU A 220 -4.32 -4.32 16.64
C LEU A 220 -4.96 -5.51 15.90
N CYS A 221 -4.47 -5.89 14.72
CA CYS A 221 -4.97 -7.06 13.99
C CYS A 221 -4.82 -8.36 14.77
N LEU A 222 -3.70 -8.54 15.47
CA LEU A 222 -3.46 -9.72 16.29
C LEU A 222 -4.45 -9.78 17.46
N ILE A 223 -4.65 -8.66 18.17
CA ILE A 223 -5.64 -8.57 19.26
C ILE A 223 -7.04 -8.88 18.74
N ASP A 224 -7.45 -8.25 17.63
CA ASP A 224 -8.77 -8.48 17.02
C ASP A 224 -9.00 -9.94 16.65
N THR A 225 -7.96 -10.60 16.12
CA THR A 225 -8.02 -12.00 15.71
C THR A 225 -8.15 -12.91 16.93
N VAL A 226 -7.34 -12.69 17.97
CA VAL A 226 -7.35 -13.48 19.19
C VAL A 226 -8.69 -13.33 19.93
N GLU A 227 -9.24 -12.12 20.02
CA GLU A 227 -10.57 -11.84 20.57
C GLU A 227 -11.69 -12.49 19.74
N SER A 228 -11.64 -12.34 18.41
CA SER A 228 -12.65 -12.91 17.51
C SER A 228 -12.69 -14.45 17.52
N LEU A 229 -11.56 -15.09 17.82
CA LEU A 229 -11.45 -16.53 18.00
C LEU A 229 -11.86 -17.01 19.40
N GLY A 230 -12.10 -16.11 20.36
CA GLY A 230 -12.49 -16.46 21.73
C GLY A 230 -11.39 -17.15 22.54
N ILE A 231 -10.13 -16.86 22.22
CA ILE A 231 -8.94 -17.42 22.89
C ILE A 231 -8.12 -16.37 23.64
N ASP A 232 -8.59 -15.12 23.69
CA ASP A 232 -8.02 -13.96 24.40
C ASP A 232 -7.73 -14.20 25.87
N ARG A 233 -8.53 -15.03 26.56
CA ARG A 233 -8.28 -15.41 27.96
C ARG A 233 -6.89 -16.01 28.21
N HIS A 234 -6.24 -16.56 27.18
CA HIS A 234 -4.91 -17.15 27.26
C HIS A 234 -3.78 -16.14 27.07
N PHE A 235 -4.10 -14.91 26.63
CA PHE A 235 -3.14 -13.87 26.26
C PHE A 235 -3.44 -12.53 26.95
N ARG A 236 -4.09 -12.58 28.13
CA ARG A 236 -4.60 -11.37 28.79
C ARG A 236 -3.48 -10.37 29.09
N GLU A 237 -2.38 -10.85 29.67
CA GLU A 237 -1.24 -10.00 30.03
C GLU A 237 -0.60 -9.37 28.78
N GLU A 238 -0.45 -10.15 27.70
CA GLU A 238 0.10 -9.68 26.43
C GLU A 238 -0.80 -8.64 25.75
N ILE A 239 -2.13 -8.85 25.80
CA ILE A 239 -3.11 -7.91 25.27
C ILE A 239 -3.10 -6.61 26.07
N GLU A 240 -3.11 -6.68 27.41
CA GLU A 240 -3.05 -5.51 28.29
C GLU A 240 -1.78 -4.68 28.04
N LEU A 241 -0.61 -5.33 27.98
CA LEU A 241 0.67 -4.66 27.66
C LEU A 241 0.66 -4.01 26.27
N ALA A 242 0.07 -4.67 25.27
CA ALA A 242 -0.04 -4.11 23.93
C ALA A 242 -0.96 -2.89 23.89
N LEU A 243 -2.11 -2.95 24.58
CA LEU A 243 -3.08 -1.85 24.65
C LEU A 243 -2.53 -0.66 25.45
N ASP A 244 -1.77 -0.89 26.51
CA ASP A 244 -1.08 0.18 27.26
C ASP A 244 -0.14 0.99 26.36
N GLU A 245 0.63 0.30 25.52
CA GLU A 245 1.55 0.93 24.58
C GLU A 245 0.79 1.68 23.47
N ILE A 246 -0.28 1.08 22.93
CA ILE A 246 -1.13 1.73 21.92
C ILE A 246 -1.82 2.97 22.52
N HIS A 247 -2.27 2.90 23.77
CA HIS A 247 -2.84 4.05 24.48
C HIS A 247 -1.80 5.15 24.71
N ARG A 248 -0.54 4.80 25.00
CA ARG A 248 0.56 5.77 25.05
C ARG A 248 0.73 6.49 23.72
N CYS A 249 0.78 5.76 22.60
CA CYS A 249 0.85 6.32 21.25
C CYS A 249 -0.37 7.19 20.91
N TRP A 250 -1.57 6.74 21.31
CA TRP A 250 -2.81 7.50 21.16
C TRP A 250 -2.73 8.86 21.86
N ARG A 251 -2.32 8.88 23.15
CA ARG A 251 -2.19 10.12 23.92
C ARG A 251 -1.12 11.07 23.35
N GLN A 252 -0.11 10.53 22.69
CA GLN A 252 0.96 11.31 22.06
C GLN A 252 0.56 11.88 20.70
N GLY A 253 -0.60 11.50 20.14
CA GLY A 253 -0.99 11.98 18.82
C GLY A 253 -0.17 11.35 17.70
N GLU A 254 0.26 10.10 17.85
CA GLU A 254 1.13 9.43 16.86
C GLU A 254 0.47 9.31 15.48
N GLU A 255 1.19 9.77 14.45
CA GLU A 255 0.66 9.87 13.08
C GLU A 255 0.24 8.50 12.51
N GLU A 256 0.92 7.42 12.92
CA GLU A 256 0.59 6.05 12.50
C GLU A 256 -0.84 5.65 12.90
N ILE A 257 -1.36 6.16 14.02
CA ILE A 257 -2.75 5.91 14.43
C ILE A 257 -3.70 6.85 13.68
N PHE A 258 -3.39 8.14 13.64
CA PHE A 258 -4.37 9.17 13.31
C PHE A 258 -4.47 9.54 11.83
N LEU A 259 -3.51 9.12 11.01
CA LEU A 259 -3.51 9.34 9.56
C LEU A 259 -3.98 8.11 8.76
N ASP A 260 -4.24 6.99 9.43
CA ASP A 260 -4.77 5.76 8.82
C ASP A 260 -6.14 5.44 9.43
N ALA A 261 -7.19 5.44 8.61
CA ALA A 261 -8.57 5.30 9.06
C ALA A 261 -8.82 3.94 9.74
N THR A 262 -8.25 2.87 9.17
CA THR A 262 -8.35 1.51 9.69
C THR A 262 -7.72 1.41 11.08
N THR A 263 -6.49 1.88 11.21
CA THR A 263 -5.71 1.84 12.47
C THR A 263 -6.36 2.72 13.53
N CYS A 264 -6.82 3.92 13.17
CA CYS A 264 -7.54 4.80 14.10
C CYS A 264 -8.82 4.14 14.65
N ALA A 265 -9.62 3.54 13.76
CA ALA A 265 -10.88 2.92 14.14
C ALA A 265 -10.67 1.67 15.02
N MET A 266 -9.71 0.82 14.67
CA MET A 266 -9.34 -0.34 15.47
C MET A 266 -8.80 0.06 16.84
N ALA A 267 -7.87 1.03 16.89
CA ALA A 267 -7.31 1.53 18.15
C ALA A 267 -8.40 2.11 19.05
N PHE A 268 -9.29 2.96 18.52
CA PHE A 268 -10.42 3.51 19.26
C PHE A 268 -11.29 2.40 19.87
N ARG A 269 -11.71 1.43 19.05
CA ARG A 269 -12.59 0.34 19.46
C ARG A 269 -11.96 -0.49 20.57
N MET A 270 -10.71 -0.95 20.39
CA MET A 270 -10.04 -1.83 21.35
C MET A 270 -9.72 -1.11 22.65
N LEU A 271 -9.20 0.11 22.58
CA LEU A 271 -8.95 0.92 23.76
C LEU A 271 -10.24 1.17 24.55
N ARG A 272 -11.32 1.56 23.87
CA ARG A 272 -12.59 1.84 24.53
C ARG A 272 -13.22 0.60 25.14
N LEU A 273 -13.21 -0.54 24.44
CA LEU A 273 -13.73 -1.81 24.97
C LEU A 273 -12.97 -2.30 26.20
N ASN A 274 -11.69 -1.95 26.32
CA ASN A 274 -10.83 -2.30 27.46
C ASN A 274 -10.77 -1.20 28.53
N GLY A 275 -11.67 -0.21 28.50
CA GLY A 275 -11.83 0.79 29.56
C GLY A 275 -10.84 1.96 29.51
N TYR A 276 -10.07 2.12 28.44
CA TYR A 276 -9.18 3.26 28.27
C TYR A 276 -9.96 4.53 27.87
N PRO A 277 -9.61 5.70 28.43
CA PRO A 277 -10.26 6.96 28.12
C PRO A 277 -9.81 7.50 26.75
N VAL A 278 -10.58 7.22 25.70
CA VAL A 278 -10.39 7.75 24.34
C VAL A 278 -11.59 8.58 23.91
N SER A 279 -11.38 9.68 23.17
CA SER A 279 -12.46 10.55 22.64
C SER A 279 -12.86 10.12 21.23
N SER A 280 -14.16 10.22 20.90
CA SER A 280 -14.66 10.02 19.54
C SER A 280 -14.38 11.19 18.57
N ASP A 281 -13.90 12.34 19.06
CA ASP A 281 -13.64 13.53 18.24
C ASP A 281 -12.63 13.25 17.10
N VAL A 282 -11.82 12.21 17.25
CA VAL A 282 -10.89 11.75 16.22
C VAL A 282 -11.60 11.43 14.90
N PHE A 283 -12.89 11.04 14.95
CA PHE A 283 -13.68 10.67 13.78
C PHE A 283 -14.18 11.87 12.97
N ASP A 284 -14.03 13.12 13.45
CA ASP A 284 -14.37 14.30 12.65
C ASP A 284 -13.58 14.37 11.33
N ARG A 285 -12.38 13.77 11.29
CA ARG A 285 -11.57 13.66 10.06
C ARG A 285 -12.07 12.57 9.09
N PHE A 286 -12.93 11.68 9.54
CA PHE A 286 -13.46 10.53 8.78
C PHE A 286 -14.96 10.61 8.56
N THR A 287 -15.54 11.82 8.63
CA THR A 287 -16.91 12.06 8.17
C THR A 287 -17.03 11.69 6.69
N GLU A 288 -18.20 11.25 6.24
CA GLU A 288 -18.42 10.77 4.86
C GLU A 288 -17.73 11.63 3.79
N VAL A 289 -18.00 12.94 3.80
CA VAL A 289 -17.41 13.90 2.85
C VAL A 289 -15.88 13.87 2.90
N ARG A 290 -15.30 13.99 4.10
CA ARG A 290 -13.85 14.04 4.30
C ARG A 290 -13.18 12.70 4.03
N PHE A 291 -13.83 11.58 4.34
CA PHE A 291 -13.30 10.26 4.03
C PHE A 291 -13.09 10.14 2.51
N TRP A 292 -14.12 10.44 1.72
CA TRP A 292 -14.06 10.34 0.26
C TRP A 292 -13.15 11.39 -0.40
N SER A 293 -13.02 12.60 0.17
CA SER A 293 -12.23 13.69 -0.44
C SER A 293 -10.79 13.80 0.06
N ASP A 294 -10.53 13.45 1.32
CA ASP A 294 -9.29 13.82 2.03
C ASP A 294 -8.39 12.64 2.37
N THR A 295 -8.87 11.40 2.27
CA THR A 295 -8.11 10.20 2.65
C THR A 295 -7.69 9.36 1.45
N LEU A 296 -6.57 8.65 1.58
CA LEU A 296 -6.11 7.69 0.57
C LEU A 296 -7.10 6.51 0.48
N GLU A 297 -7.56 6.03 1.63
CA GLU A 297 -8.50 4.94 1.79
C GLU A 297 -9.83 5.24 1.12
N GLY A 298 -10.35 6.47 1.27
CA GLY A 298 -11.58 6.89 0.58
C GLY A 298 -11.40 6.97 -0.93
N TYR A 299 -10.27 7.49 -1.42
CA TYR A 299 -9.98 7.49 -2.85
C TYR A 299 -9.88 6.08 -3.44
N LEU A 300 -9.26 5.16 -2.69
CA LEU A 300 -9.14 3.74 -3.04
C LEU A 300 -10.44 2.96 -2.83
N LYS A 301 -11.47 3.58 -2.23
CA LYS A 301 -12.72 2.93 -1.80
C LYS A 301 -12.47 1.71 -0.92
N ASP A 302 -11.56 1.85 0.04
CA ASP A 302 -11.16 0.78 0.95
C ASP A 302 -12.34 0.34 1.82
N GLU A 303 -12.90 -0.82 1.47
CA GLU A 303 -14.02 -1.45 2.16
C GLU A 303 -13.68 -1.82 3.61
N ARG A 304 -12.43 -2.21 3.87
CA ARG A 304 -11.95 -2.59 5.21
C ARG A 304 -11.89 -1.38 6.11
N ALA A 305 -11.42 -0.24 5.61
CA ALA A 305 -11.42 1.01 6.36
C ALA A 305 -12.85 1.41 6.78
N VAL A 306 -13.81 1.34 5.85
CA VAL A 306 -15.22 1.62 6.16
C VAL A 306 -15.81 0.62 7.15
N LEU A 307 -15.46 -0.66 7.05
CA LEU A 307 -15.89 -1.69 7.99
C LEU A 307 -15.37 -1.44 9.41
N GLU A 308 -14.08 -1.11 9.57
CA GLU A 308 -13.54 -0.82 10.91
C GLU A 308 -14.12 0.48 11.48
N LEU A 309 -14.34 1.51 10.67
CA LEU A 309 -15.07 2.72 11.08
C LEU A 309 -16.50 2.39 11.54
N HIS A 310 -17.19 1.49 10.86
CA HIS A 310 -18.52 1.02 11.27
C HIS A 310 -18.48 0.29 12.61
N LYS A 311 -17.54 -0.65 12.79
CA LYS A 311 -17.36 -1.39 14.04
C LYS A 311 -17.06 -0.43 15.20
N ALA A 312 -16.19 0.56 14.99
CA ALA A 312 -15.85 1.57 15.98
C ALA A 312 -17.05 2.44 16.35
N ALA A 313 -17.85 2.87 15.37
CA ALA A 313 -19.03 3.71 15.60
C ALA A 313 -20.12 3.03 16.47
N ARG A 314 -20.15 1.70 16.52
CA ARG A 314 -21.07 0.93 17.36
C ARG A 314 -20.66 0.90 18.84
N ILE A 315 -19.44 1.31 19.18
CA ILE A 315 -18.96 1.37 20.56
C ILE A 315 -19.39 2.72 21.17
N THR A 316 -20.69 2.87 21.41
CA THR A 316 -21.27 4.07 22.02
C THR A 316 -21.21 4.01 23.54
N CYS A 317 -20.81 5.11 24.16
CA CYS A 317 -21.01 5.35 25.59
C CYS A 317 -22.27 6.19 25.79
N LEU A 318 -23.00 5.97 26.88
CA LEU A 318 -24.26 6.67 27.25
C LEU A 318 -24.07 8.16 27.62
N HIS A 319 -22.91 8.77 27.32
CA HIS A 319 -22.64 10.17 27.63
C HIS A 319 -22.97 11.06 26.42
N ASP A 320 -23.93 11.97 26.64
CA ASP A 320 -24.79 12.66 25.65
C ASP A 320 -24.13 13.65 24.67
N GLY A 321 -22.81 13.59 24.44
CA GLY A 321 -22.11 14.44 23.45
C GLY A 321 -21.63 13.69 22.21
N GLU A 322 -21.13 12.46 22.41
CA GLU A 322 -20.49 11.65 21.36
C GLU A 322 -21.52 10.98 20.42
N ALA A 323 -22.77 10.87 20.86
CA ALA A 323 -23.86 10.25 20.11
C ALA A 323 -24.05 10.88 18.72
N SER A 324 -23.74 12.18 18.58
CA SER A 324 -23.88 12.90 17.31
C SER A 324 -22.79 12.56 16.28
N ILE A 325 -21.54 12.38 16.71
CA ILE A 325 -20.42 12.02 15.81
C ILE A 325 -20.49 10.55 15.46
N LEU A 326 -20.57 9.68 16.47
CA LEU A 326 -20.64 8.22 16.26
C LEU A 326 -21.93 7.82 15.55
N GLY A 327 -23.06 8.47 15.85
CA GLY A 327 -24.33 8.22 15.16
C GLY A 327 -24.28 8.58 13.67
N ARG A 328 -23.68 9.74 13.32
CA ARG A 328 -23.43 10.10 11.91
C ARG A 328 -22.50 9.11 11.24
N GLN A 329 -21.42 8.72 11.92
CA GLN A 329 -20.45 7.74 11.43
C GLN A 329 -21.12 6.39 11.14
N GLN A 330 -21.95 5.91 12.07
CA GLN A 330 -22.68 4.67 11.93
C GLN A 330 -23.66 4.70 10.75
N LEU A 331 -24.34 5.85 10.53
CA LEU A 331 -25.32 5.99 9.46
C LEU A 331 -24.69 5.84 8.08
N TRP A 332 -23.67 6.64 7.75
CA TRP A 332 -23.09 6.63 6.42
C TRP A 332 -22.32 5.33 6.15
N THR A 333 -21.57 4.82 7.13
CA THR A 333 -20.84 3.56 6.98
C THR A 333 -21.80 2.39 6.77
N ALA A 334 -22.92 2.35 7.48
CA ALA A 334 -23.94 1.31 7.29
C ALA A 334 -24.61 1.39 5.90
N GLN A 335 -24.88 2.61 5.41
CA GLN A 335 -25.43 2.80 4.07
C GLN A 335 -24.47 2.31 2.99
N PHE A 336 -23.19 2.68 3.09
CA PHE A 336 -22.16 2.23 2.15
C PHE A 336 -22.00 0.70 2.16
N LEU A 337 -21.85 0.09 3.34
CA LEU A 337 -21.66 -1.37 3.45
C LEU A 337 -22.88 -2.16 2.95
N LYS A 338 -24.10 -1.63 3.11
CA LYS A 338 -25.32 -2.22 2.54
C LYS A 338 -25.32 -2.15 1.01
N GLN A 339 -24.93 -1.01 0.44
CA GLN A 339 -24.84 -0.84 -1.00
C GLN A 339 -23.79 -1.80 -1.59
N LEU A 340 -22.63 -1.87 -0.95
CA LEU A 340 -21.55 -2.77 -1.34
C LEU A 340 -22.00 -4.23 -1.35
N ALA A 341 -22.71 -4.68 -0.31
CA ALA A 341 -23.27 -6.03 -0.26
C ALA A 341 -24.24 -6.29 -1.44
N LEU A 342 -25.11 -5.33 -1.77
CA LEU A 342 -26.02 -5.44 -2.91
C LEU A 342 -25.27 -5.55 -4.24
N ASP A 343 -24.22 -4.77 -4.43
CA ASP A 343 -23.43 -4.78 -5.67
C ASP A 343 -22.68 -6.11 -5.87
N HIS A 344 -22.15 -6.69 -4.78
CA HIS A 344 -21.55 -8.03 -4.82
C HIS A 344 -22.57 -9.14 -5.10
N HIS A 345 -23.81 -9.02 -4.59
CA HIS A 345 -24.88 -9.96 -4.90
C HIS A 345 -25.27 -9.90 -6.39
N HIS A 346 -25.40 -8.70 -6.97
CA HIS A 346 -25.69 -8.54 -8.40
C HIS A 346 -24.56 -9.06 -9.29
N CYS A 347 -23.30 -8.92 -8.87
CA CYS A 347 -22.17 -9.52 -9.60
C CYS A 347 -22.18 -11.05 -9.55
N ARG A 348 -22.54 -11.66 -8.41
CA ARG A 348 -22.64 -13.13 -8.28
C ARG A 348 -23.80 -13.72 -9.09
N ASP A 349 -24.96 -13.06 -9.12
CA ASP A 349 -26.13 -13.56 -9.85
C ASP A 349 -25.98 -13.50 -11.38
N ASN A 350 -25.11 -12.62 -11.89
CA ASN A 350 -24.78 -12.54 -13.31
C ASN A 350 -23.75 -13.60 -13.76
N ILE A 351 -23.01 -14.24 -12.83
CA ILE A 351 -22.06 -15.31 -13.15
C ILE A 351 -22.79 -16.64 -13.42
N TYR A 352 -24.00 -16.83 -12.89
CA TYR A 352 -24.80 -18.04 -13.08
C TYR A 352 -25.82 -17.95 -14.23
N LYS A 353 -25.72 -16.93 -15.09
CA LYS A 353 -26.62 -16.73 -16.25
C LYS A 353 -25.94 -16.88 -17.62
N ILE A 354 -24.82 -17.62 -17.69
CA ILE A 354 -24.19 -18.00 -18.96
C ILE A 354 -24.53 -19.45 -19.27
#